data_AF-A0A523Q6R0-F1
#
_entry.id   AF-A0A523Q6R0-F1
#
_cell.length_a   1.000
_cell.length_b   1.000
_cell.length_c   1.000
_cell.angle_alpha   90.00
_cell.angle_beta   90.00
_cell.angle_gamma   90.00
#
_symmetry.space_group_name_H-M   'P 1'
#
loop_
_entity.id
_entity.type
_entity.pdbx_description
1 polymer ?
#
loop_
_entity_poly.entity_id
_entity_poly.type
_entity_poly.pdbx_seq_one_letter_code
_entity_poly.pdbx_strand_id
1 'polypeptide(L)'
;MHAAGRLDAFQMHEPFAKLSRAIWFPRKGGQNLIRHMSSLLVEILGQPGSNDDSVAALWGFWLIRIRLDPEVSGVGIDPLAVSLASALRALPRASAARLISIYKTVVEITIGGAMNQSVHDLAIARVAECVASLAVTNAEAAEDLRSKIATALVPGTTDGDLFATNYFEHQRSAAAESAKA
;
A
#
# COMPACT_ATOMS: atom_id res chain seq x y z
N MET A 1 22.00 -10.73 -1.24
CA MET A 1 22.03 -9.36 -0.67
C MET A 1 20.68 -9.10 -0.01
N HIS A 2 20.63 -8.91 1.31
CA HIS A 2 19.37 -8.72 2.05
C HIS A 2 18.65 -7.45 1.58
N ALA A 3 17.32 -7.49 1.51
CA ALA A 3 16.50 -6.37 1.04
C ALA A 3 16.67 -5.10 1.91
N ALA A 4 16.93 -5.25 3.20
CA ALA A 4 17.30 -4.15 4.10
C ALA A 4 18.61 -3.45 3.67
N GLY A 5 19.67 -4.19 3.36
CA GLY A 5 20.93 -3.60 2.89
C GLY A 5 20.82 -2.90 1.52
N ARG A 6 19.79 -3.23 0.73
CA ARG A 6 19.47 -2.53 -0.53
C ARG A 6 18.69 -1.24 -0.30
N LEU A 7 17.80 -1.21 0.69
CA LEU A 7 17.14 0.01 1.13
C LEU A 7 18.18 1.03 1.61
N ASP A 8 19.15 0.58 2.42
CA ASP A 8 20.25 1.43 2.89
C ASP A 8 21.09 1.98 1.73
N ALA A 9 21.41 1.15 0.73
CA ALA A 9 22.14 1.59 -0.46
C ALA A 9 21.38 2.63 -1.29
N PHE A 10 20.05 2.47 -1.43
CA PHE A 10 19.21 3.39 -2.18
C PHE A 10 19.04 4.75 -1.47
N GLN A 11 18.94 4.74 -0.13
CA GLN A 11 18.89 5.95 0.70
C GLN A 11 20.17 6.80 0.58
N MET A 12 21.31 6.15 0.40
CA MET A 12 22.62 6.80 0.28
C MET A 12 22.90 7.34 -1.12
N HIS A 13 22.03 7.04 -2.11
CA HIS A 13 22.17 7.56 -3.47
C HIS A 13 21.81 9.06 -3.50
N GLU A 14 22.81 9.91 -3.72
CA GLU A 14 22.72 11.36 -3.50
C GLU A 14 21.58 12.08 -4.28
N PRO A 15 21.32 11.78 -5.57
CA PRO A 15 20.16 12.33 -6.28
C PRO A 15 18.81 11.98 -5.63
N PHE A 16 18.69 10.76 -5.11
CA PHE A 16 17.47 10.27 -4.46
C PHE A 16 17.26 10.93 -3.10
N ALA A 17 18.33 11.04 -2.29
CA ALA A 17 18.30 11.76 -1.02
C ALA A 17 17.96 13.25 -1.21
N LYS A 18 18.43 13.88 -2.29
CA LYS A 18 18.10 15.28 -2.63
C LYS A 18 16.65 15.45 -3.06
N LEU A 19 16.14 14.59 -3.95
CA LEU A 19 14.75 14.63 -4.42
C LEU A 19 13.76 14.34 -3.29
N SER A 20 14.01 13.31 -2.48
CA SER A 20 13.16 12.97 -1.34
C SER A 20 13.11 14.06 -0.27
N ARG A 21 14.22 14.79 -0.06
CA ARG A 21 14.26 15.99 0.81
C ARG A 21 13.53 17.20 0.22
N ALA A 22 13.62 17.42 -1.10
CA ALA A 22 12.95 18.54 -1.76
C ALA A 22 11.42 18.38 -1.84
N ILE A 23 10.96 17.13 -1.91
CA ILE A 23 9.55 16.73 -1.85
C ILE A 23 8.97 16.88 -0.43
N TRP A 24 9.83 16.87 0.59
CA TRP A 24 9.46 17.00 1.99
C TRP A 24 9.25 18.46 2.39
N PHE A 25 7.98 18.84 2.62
CA PHE A 25 7.64 20.03 3.42
C PHE A 25 7.11 19.57 4.78
N PRO A 26 7.84 19.77 5.89
CA PRO A 26 7.46 19.31 7.24
C PRO A 26 6.17 19.91 7.79
N ARG A 27 5.50 20.79 7.04
CA ARG A 27 4.20 21.39 7.37
C ARG A 27 3.01 20.72 6.67
N LYS A 28 3.24 19.70 5.84
CA LYS A 28 2.17 18.94 5.18
C LYS A 28 1.91 17.67 5.98
N GLY A 29 0.81 17.62 6.75
CA GLY A 29 0.48 16.47 7.61
C GLY A 29 0.38 15.13 6.88
N GLY A 30 0.42 14.03 7.64
CA GLY A 30 0.54 12.64 7.16
C GLY A 30 -0.34 12.24 5.96
N GLN A 31 -1.57 12.73 5.86
CA GLN A 31 -2.45 12.45 4.71
C GLN A 31 -1.90 12.99 3.38
N ASN A 32 -1.24 14.15 3.40
CA ASN A 32 -0.63 14.71 2.20
C ASN A 32 0.60 13.90 1.77
N LEU A 33 1.34 13.32 2.72
CA LEU A 33 2.46 12.43 2.44
C LEU A 33 1.98 11.14 1.78
N ILE A 34 0.89 10.55 2.28
CA ILE A 34 0.25 9.36 1.66
C ILE A 34 -0.20 9.67 0.23
N ARG A 35 -0.89 10.81 0.01
CA ARG A 35 -1.34 11.21 -1.33
C ARG A 35 -0.18 11.42 -2.30
N HIS A 36 0.91 12.03 -1.83
CA HIS A 36 2.09 12.24 -2.63
C HIS A 36 2.75 10.91 -3.00
N MET A 37 2.89 10.01 -2.04
CA MET A 37 3.42 8.67 -2.27
C MET A 37 2.60 7.92 -3.33
N SER A 38 1.27 7.96 -3.25
CA SER A 38 0.39 7.38 -4.27
C SER A 38 0.62 7.98 -5.66
N SER A 39 0.80 9.30 -5.75
CA SER A 39 1.03 9.99 -7.03
C SER A 39 2.38 9.59 -7.66
N LEU A 40 3.42 9.48 -6.84
CA LEU A 40 4.73 9.01 -7.28
C LEU A 40 4.70 7.55 -7.77
N LEU A 41 3.95 6.69 -7.09
CA LEU A 41 3.78 5.30 -7.53
C LEU A 41 3.11 5.24 -8.92
N VAL A 42 2.07 6.05 -9.14
CA VAL A 42 1.39 6.13 -10.45
C VAL A 42 2.37 6.59 -11.53
N GLU A 43 3.17 7.61 -11.25
CA GLU A 43 4.14 8.14 -12.21
C GLU A 43 5.22 7.11 -12.55
N ILE A 44 5.83 6.47 -11.55
CA ILE A 44 6.92 5.51 -11.76
C ILE A 44 6.42 4.23 -12.44
N LEU A 45 5.23 3.76 -12.09
CA LEU A 45 4.65 2.54 -12.68
C LEU A 45 4.02 2.81 -14.05
N GLY A 46 3.72 4.06 -14.37
CA GLY A 46 3.34 4.51 -15.72
C GLY A 46 4.53 4.57 -16.69
N GLN A 47 5.77 4.60 -16.18
CA GLN A 47 6.97 4.60 -17.01
C GLN A 47 7.42 3.16 -17.37
N PRO A 48 7.67 2.86 -18.65
CA PRO A 48 8.23 1.58 -19.06
C PRO A 48 9.62 1.36 -18.45
N GLY A 49 9.89 0.14 -17.96
CA GLY A 49 11.22 -0.23 -17.47
C GLY A 49 11.55 0.18 -16.03
N SER A 50 10.57 0.65 -15.25
CA SER A 50 10.76 0.84 -13.81
C SER A 50 11.16 -0.48 -13.13
N ASN A 51 12.15 -0.43 -12.26
CA ASN A 51 12.65 -1.59 -11.52
C ASN A 51 11.84 -1.79 -10.23
N ASP A 52 11.22 -2.95 -10.06
CA ASP A 52 10.32 -3.27 -8.94
C ASP A 52 10.99 -3.12 -7.57
N ASP A 53 12.24 -3.54 -7.41
CA ASP A 53 13.01 -3.38 -6.17
C ASP A 53 13.22 -1.90 -5.83
N SER A 54 13.45 -1.05 -6.84
CA SER A 54 13.62 0.40 -6.65
C SER A 54 12.32 1.07 -6.25
N VAL A 55 11.20 0.65 -6.84
CA VAL A 55 9.86 1.11 -6.43
C VAL A 55 9.58 0.67 -4.99
N ALA A 56 9.87 -0.57 -4.64
CA ALA A 56 9.69 -1.08 -3.29
C ALA A 56 10.56 -0.31 -2.27
N ALA A 57 11.83 -0.05 -2.59
CA ALA A 57 12.72 0.73 -1.74
C ALA A 57 12.21 2.16 -1.51
N LEU A 58 11.77 2.84 -2.58
CA LEU A 58 11.16 4.17 -2.46
C LEU A 58 9.91 4.14 -1.58
N TRP A 59 9.01 3.19 -1.82
CA TRP A 59 7.75 3.08 -1.09
C TRP A 59 7.98 2.76 0.40
N GLY A 60 8.88 1.83 0.70
CA GLY A 60 9.28 1.52 2.09
C GLY A 60 9.95 2.70 2.78
N PHE A 61 10.81 3.44 2.08
CA PHE A 61 11.43 4.65 2.61
C PHE A 61 10.39 5.71 2.98
N TRP A 62 9.34 5.88 2.17
CA TRP A 62 8.25 6.79 2.50
C TRP A 62 7.50 6.39 3.75
N LEU A 63 7.26 5.10 3.99
CA LEU A 63 6.64 4.65 5.23
C LEU A 63 7.50 5.02 6.46
N ILE A 64 8.82 4.81 6.37
CA ILE A 64 9.75 5.23 7.43
C ILE A 64 9.57 6.72 7.71
N ARG A 65 9.47 7.55 6.67
CA ARG A 65 9.26 9.00 6.82
C ARG A 65 7.90 9.36 7.43
N ILE A 66 6.82 8.70 7.02
CA ILE A 66 5.49 8.90 7.61
C ILE A 66 5.53 8.56 9.11
N ARG A 67 6.19 7.47 9.51
CA ARG A 67 6.32 7.09 10.92
C ARG A 67 7.14 8.04 11.77
N LEU A 68 7.93 8.94 11.18
CA LEU A 68 8.67 9.98 11.89
C LEU A 68 7.81 11.22 12.19
N ASP A 69 6.64 11.35 11.57
CA ASP A 69 5.69 12.42 11.89
C ASP A 69 4.93 12.05 13.18
N PRO A 70 5.05 12.86 14.25
CA PRO A 70 4.44 12.56 15.55
C PRO A 70 2.91 12.52 15.51
N GLU A 71 2.25 13.18 14.55
CA GLU A 71 0.78 13.14 14.43
C GLU A 71 0.26 11.80 13.91
N VAL A 72 1.12 11.02 13.25
CA VAL A 72 0.78 9.72 12.64
C VAL A 72 1.71 8.61 13.13
N SER A 73 2.41 8.82 14.24
CA SER A 73 3.21 7.78 14.88
C SER A 73 2.32 6.61 15.31
N GLY A 74 2.70 5.38 14.95
CA GLY A 74 1.98 4.16 15.34
C GLY A 74 0.99 3.58 14.31
N VAL A 75 0.81 4.20 13.14
CA VAL A 75 -0.13 3.76 12.06
C VAL A 75 0.21 2.43 11.35
N GLY A 76 1.14 1.64 11.87
CA GLY A 76 1.44 0.31 11.32
C GLY A 76 1.77 0.32 9.83
N ILE A 77 1.08 -0.52 9.06
CA ILE A 77 1.20 -0.65 7.58
C ILE A 77 0.07 0.06 6.83
N ASP A 78 -0.85 0.72 7.53
CA ASP A 78 -2.05 1.32 6.95
C ASP A 78 -1.71 2.35 5.84
N PRO A 79 -0.67 3.19 5.98
CA PRO A 79 -0.26 4.09 4.89
C PRO A 79 0.12 3.36 3.60
N LEU A 80 0.69 2.15 3.69
CA LEU A 80 0.98 1.33 2.51
C LEU A 80 -0.30 0.79 1.87
N ALA A 81 -1.27 0.33 2.68
CA ALA A 81 -2.55 -0.17 2.16
C ALA A 81 -3.35 0.95 1.46
N VAL A 82 -3.43 2.13 2.07
CA VAL A 82 -4.14 3.30 1.51
C VAL A 82 -3.50 3.79 0.22
N SER A 83 -2.16 3.82 0.17
CA SER A 83 -1.45 4.23 -1.04
C SER A 83 -1.54 3.20 -2.17
N LEU A 84 -1.52 1.90 -1.85
CA LEU A 84 -1.80 0.83 -2.80
C LEU A 84 -3.19 1.03 -3.42
N ALA A 85 -4.22 1.17 -2.58
CA ALA A 85 -5.60 1.39 -3.01
C ALA A 85 -5.72 2.64 -3.90
N SER A 86 -5.07 3.73 -3.52
CA SER A 86 -5.05 4.97 -4.29
C SER A 86 -4.38 4.82 -5.66
N ALA A 87 -3.22 4.15 -5.71
CA ALA A 87 -2.49 3.92 -6.96
C ALA A 87 -3.23 2.96 -7.90
N LEU A 88 -3.84 1.88 -7.38
CA LEU A 88 -4.66 0.94 -8.17
C LEU A 88 -5.91 1.58 -8.78
N ARG A 89 -6.45 2.64 -8.18
CA ARG A 89 -7.55 3.41 -8.76
C ARG A 89 -7.11 4.22 -9.99
N ALA A 90 -5.88 4.74 -9.97
CA ALA A 90 -5.34 5.58 -11.03
C ALA A 90 -4.66 4.79 -12.15
N LEU A 91 -4.16 3.58 -11.88
CA LEU A 91 -3.45 2.75 -12.86
C LEU A 91 -4.37 1.82 -13.66
N PRO A 92 -3.95 1.40 -14.86
CA PRO A 92 -4.66 0.37 -15.63
C PRO A 92 -4.76 -0.95 -14.86
N ARG A 93 -5.84 -1.72 -15.08
CA ARG A 93 -6.08 -3.02 -14.41
C ARG A 93 -4.91 -4.01 -14.60
N ALA A 94 -4.25 -3.99 -15.76
CA ALA A 94 -3.09 -4.83 -16.04
C ALA A 94 -1.90 -4.61 -15.08
N SER A 95 -1.79 -3.41 -14.48
CA SER A 95 -0.71 -3.08 -13.53
C SER A 95 -0.97 -3.62 -12.12
N ALA A 96 -2.17 -4.13 -11.83
CA ALA A 96 -2.59 -4.50 -10.48
C ALA A 96 -1.74 -5.62 -9.88
N ALA A 97 -1.48 -6.70 -10.63
CA ALA A 97 -0.68 -7.83 -10.14
C ALA A 97 0.75 -7.41 -9.79
N ARG A 98 1.39 -6.63 -10.67
CA ARG A 98 2.73 -6.09 -10.42
C ARG A 98 2.76 -5.20 -9.19
N LEU A 99 1.81 -4.28 -9.06
CA LEU A 99 1.76 -3.36 -7.94
C LEU A 99 1.50 -4.07 -6.60
N ILE A 100 0.63 -5.08 -6.57
CA ILE A 100 0.41 -5.92 -5.38
C ILE A 100 1.67 -6.71 -5.02
N SER A 101 2.39 -7.24 -6.00
CA SER A 101 3.67 -7.92 -5.76
C SER A 101 4.69 -6.99 -5.10
N ILE A 102 4.85 -5.77 -5.63
CA ILE A 102 5.74 -4.75 -5.06
C ILE A 102 5.29 -4.41 -3.63
N TYR A 103 3.99 -4.24 -3.40
CA TYR A 103 3.45 -3.97 -2.06
C TYR A 103 3.85 -5.04 -1.04
N LYS A 104 3.72 -6.32 -1.39
CA LYS A 104 4.13 -7.43 -0.51
C LYS A 104 5.63 -7.33 -0.17
N THR A 105 6.47 -7.08 -1.17
CA THR A 105 7.91 -6.86 -0.95
C THR A 105 8.19 -5.67 -0.02
N VAL A 106 7.46 -4.56 -0.14
CA VAL A 106 7.59 -3.40 0.75
C VAL A 106 7.24 -3.76 2.19
N VAL A 107 6.15 -4.49 2.38
CA VAL A 107 5.71 -4.94 3.71
C VAL A 107 6.79 -5.81 4.36
N GLU A 108 7.37 -6.75 3.62
CA GLU A 108 8.48 -7.60 4.10
C GLU A 108 9.68 -6.75 4.55
N ILE A 109 10.11 -5.81 3.71
CA ILE A 109 11.25 -4.92 4.00
C ILE A 109 10.99 -4.10 5.28
N THR A 110 9.78 -3.57 5.43
CA THR A 110 9.46 -2.59 6.47
C THR A 110 9.13 -3.20 7.83
N ILE A 111 8.79 -4.49 7.89
CA ILE A 111 8.53 -5.22 9.14
C ILE A 111 9.81 -5.93 9.64
N GLY A 112 10.83 -6.07 8.80
CA GLY A 112 12.15 -6.58 9.22
C GLY A 112 12.17 -8.07 9.57
N GLY A 113 11.14 -8.82 9.18
CA GLY A 113 11.04 -10.27 9.36
C GLY A 113 11.46 -11.04 8.11
N ALA A 114 12.04 -12.24 8.29
CA ALA A 114 12.07 -13.23 7.21
C ALA A 114 10.63 -13.54 6.74
N MET A 115 10.44 -13.86 5.45
CA MET A 115 9.17 -14.27 4.82
C MET A 115 8.28 -15.09 5.77
N ASN A 116 7.40 -14.41 6.52
CA ASN A 116 6.41 -15.07 7.35
C ASN A 116 5.07 -14.84 6.69
N GLN A 117 4.40 -15.94 6.35
CA GLN A 117 3.09 -15.92 5.72
C GLN A 117 2.10 -15.04 6.52
N SER A 118 2.21 -15.01 7.85
CA SER A 118 1.37 -14.17 8.71
C SER A 118 1.48 -12.67 8.42
N VAL A 119 2.64 -12.20 7.96
CA VAL A 119 2.87 -10.80 7.59
C VAL A 119 2.19 -10.46 6.27
N HIS A 120 2.22 -11.39 5.31
CA HIS A 120 1.48 -11.25 4.05
C HIS A 120 -0.03 -11.29 4.29
N ASP A 121 -0.50 -12.22 5.12
CA ASP A 121 -1.91 -12.35 5.44
C ASP A 121 -2.45 -11.06 6.07
N LEU A 122 -1.70 -10.50 7.04
CA LEU A 122 -2.03 -9.21 7.65
C LEU A 122 -2.10 -8.09 6.61
N ALA A 123 -1.13 -8.04 5.69
CA ALA A 123 -1.09 -7.02 4.66
C ALA A 123 -2.30 -7.09 3.72
N ILE A 124 -2.64 -8.30 3.26
CA ILE A 124 -3.81 -8.52 2.41
C ILE A 124 -5.11 -8.17 3.14
N ALA A 125 -5.23 -8.55 4.42
CA ALA A 125 -6.38 -8.18 5.25
C ALA A 125 -6.52 -6.66 5.37
N ARG A 126 -5.43 -5.92 5.62
CA ARG A 126 -5.46 -4.45 5.69
C ARG A 126 -5.89 -3.79 4.39
N VAL A 127 -5.47 -4.33 3.25
CA VAL A 127 -5.93 -3.84 1.95
C VAL A 127 -7.43 -4.08 1.80
N ALA A 128 -7.93 -5.27 2.15
CA ALA A 128 -9.35 -5.58 2.12
C ALA A 128 -10.19 -4.65 3.00
N GLU A 129 -9.75 -4.38 4.23
CA GLU A 129 -10.37 -3.43 5.14
C GLU A 129 -10.40 -2.02 4.53
N CYS A 130 -9.29 -1.55 3.95
CA CYS A 130 -9.23 -0.23 3.30
C CYS A 130 -10.24 -0.09 2.16
N VAL A 131 -10.40 -1.12 1.32
CA VAL A 131 -11.42 -1.12 0.25
C VAL A 131 -12.84 -1.19 0.84
N ALA A 132 -13.04 -1.97 1.90
CA ALA A 132 -14.35 -2.07 2.56
C ALA A 132 -14.76 -0.74 3.22
N SER A 133 -13.83 -0.02 3.86
CA SER A 133 -14.08 1.31 4.40
C SER A 133 -14.41 2.33 3.30
N LEU A 134 -13.78 2.23 2.11
CA LEU A 134 -14.15 3.06 0.96
C LEU A 134 -15.61 2.80 0.53
N ALA A 135 -16.09 1.55 0.62
CA ALA A 135 -17.44 1.20 0.20
C ALA A 135 -18.54 1.94 0.99
N VAL A 136 -18.26 2.32 2.24
CA VAL A 136 -19.17 3.12 3.09
C VAL A 136 -19.43 4.51 2.50
N THR A 137 -18.41 5.10 1.86
CA THR A 137 -18.48 6.48 1.33
C THR A 137 -18.64 6.52 -0.18
N ASN A 138 -18.19 5.50 -0.90
CA ASN A 138 -18.23 5.39 -2.34
C ASN A 138 -18.22 3.92 -2.79
N ALA A 139 -19.41 3.32 -2.84
CA ALA A 139 -19.59 1.91 -3.19
C ALA A 139 -19.11 1.56 -4.61
N GLU A 140 -19.33 2.45 -5.58
CA GLU A 140 -18.91 2.23 -6.97
C GLU A 140 -17.38 2.18 -7.10
N ALA A 141 -16.68 3.15 -6.51
CA ALA A 141 -15.22 3.15 -6.52
C ALA A 141 -14.62 1.97 -5.75
N ALA A 142 -15.27 1.55 -4.67
CA ALA A 142 -14.86 0.36 -3.92
C ALA A 142 -15.03 -0.93 -4.74
N GLU A 143 -16.13 -1.06 -5.48
CA GLU A 143 -16.38 -2.24 -6.32
C GLU A 143 -15.41 -2.33 -7.50
N ASP A 144 -15.11 -1.22 -8.18
CA ASP A 144 -14.07 -1.22 -9.23
C ASP A 144 -12.72 -1.65 -8.66
N LEU A 145 -12.33 -1.10 -7.52
CA LEU A 145 -11.07 -1.43 -6.86
C LEU A 145 -11.03 -2.89 -6.38
N ARG A 146 -12.11 -3.37 -5.77
CA ARG A 146 -12.28 -4.77 -5.35
C ARG A 146 -12.15 -5.70 -6.55
N SER A 147 -12.82 -5.40 -7.66
CA SER A 147 -12.74 -6.18 -8.89
C SER A 147 -11.32 -6.21 -9.46
N LYS A 148 -10.63 -5.06 -9.50
CA LYS A 148 -9.22 -4.98 -9.94
C LYS A 148 -8.31 -5.85 -9.08
N ILE A 149 -8.43 -5.76 -7.75
CA ILE A 149 -7.63 -6.55 -6.80
C ILE A 149 -7.95 -8.04 -6.93
N ALA A 150 -9.23 -8.41 -7.00
CA ALA A 150 -9.66 -9.81 -7.15
C ALA A 150 -9.21 -10.45 -8.48
N THR A 151 -9.01 -9.66 -9.55
CA THR A 151 -8.40 -10.19 -10.78
C THR A 151 -6.89 -10.38 -10.69
N ALA A 152 -6.24 -9.64 -9.79
CA ALA A 152 -4.79 -9.72 -9.57
C ALA A 152 -4.41 -10.78 -8.52
N LEU A 153 -5.26 -10.95 -7.50
CA LEU A 153 -5.20 -12.04 -6.53
C LEU A 153 -5.97 -13.23 -7.12
N VAL A 154 -5.25 -14.21 -7.68
CA VAL A 154 -5.87 -15.37 -8.33
C VAL A 154 -6.93 -15.99 -7.40
N PRO A 155 -8.22 -16.06 -7.79
CA PRO A 155 -9.26 -16.66 -6.96
C PRO A 155 -8.94 -18.11 -6.58
N GLY A 156 -9.23 -18.51 -5.34
CA GLY A 156 -8.89 -19.84 -4.83
C GLY A 156 -7.43 -20.01 -4.41
N THR A 157 -6.67 -18.92 -4.37
CA THR A 157 -5.38 -18.86 -3.66
C THR A 157 -5.56 -18.24 -2.29
N THR A 158 -4.64 -18.53 -1.36
CA THR A 158 -4.66 -18.00 0.01
C THR A 158 -4.88 -16.49 0.06
N ASP A 159 -4.15 -15.71 -0.75
CA ASP A 159 -4.28 -14.25 -0.79
C ASP A 159 -5.67 -13.81 -1.32
N GLY A 160 -6.18 -14.49 -2.35
CA GLY A 160 -7.50 -14.20 -2.91
C GLY A 160 -8.63 -14.46 -1.92
N ASP A 161 -8.56 -15.60 -1.22
CA ASP A 161 -9.56 -16.00 -0.23
C ASP A 161 -9.51 -15.12 1.02
N LEU A 162 -8.30 -14.77 1.49
CA LEU A 162 -8.08 -13.84 2.59
C LEU A 162 -8.66 -12.45 2.27
N PHE A 163 -8.37 -11.92 1.09
CA PHE A 163 -8.90 -10.63 0.67
C PHE A 163 -10.43 -10.62 0.65
N ALA A 164 -11.04 -11.62 0.01
CA ALA A 164 -12.50 -11.71 -0.09
C ALA A 164 -13.16 -11.84 1.28
N THR A 165 -12.64 -12.71 2.15
CA THR A 165 -13.18 -12.95 3.49
C THR A 165 -13.16 -11.66 4.31
N ASN A 166 -12.00 -11.00 4.41
CA ASN A 166 -11.85 -9.79 5.22
C ASN A 166 -12.69 -8.62 4.66
N TYR A 167 -12.80 -8.49 3.33
CA TYR A 167 -13.64 -7.45 2.71
C TYR A 167 -15.12 -7.61 3.13
N PHE A 168 -15.68 -8.81 2.98
CA PHE A 168 -17.09 -9.06 3.29
C PHE A 168 -17.37 -9.08 4.80
N GLU A 169 -16.44 -9.54 5.63
CA GLU A 169 -16.55 -9.43 7.09
C GLU A 169 -16.63 -7.98 7.54
N HIS A 170 -15.74 -7.13 7.04
CA HIS A 170 -15.71 -5.72 7.41
C HIS A 170 -16.99 -4.98 6.96
N GLN A 171 -17.51 -5.28 5.77
CA GLN A 171 -18.80 -4.74 5.33
C GLN A 171 -19.98 -5.18 6.20
N ARG A 172 -20.02 -6.46 6.61
CA ARG A 172 -21.07 -6.97 7.49
C ARG A 172 -21.03 -6.30 8.86
N SER A 173 -19.84 -6.12 9.43
CA SER A 173 -19.67 -5.43 10.71
C SER A 173 -20.13 -3.97 10.64
N ALA A 174 -19.71 -3.24 9.61
CA ALA A 174 -20.12 -1.83 9.41
C ALA A 174 -21.64 -1.68 9.22
N ALA A 175 -22.28 -2.62 8.52
CA ALA A 175 -23.74 -2.64 8.37
C ALA A 175 -24.46 -2.95 9.70
N ALA A 176 -23.91 -3.87 10.50
CA ALA A 176 -24.47 -4.23 11.81
C ALA A 176 -24.34 -3.10 12.85
N GLU A 177 -23.28 -2.30 12.78
CA GLU A 177 -23.09 -1.10 13.61
C GLU A 177 -24.05 0.01 13.20
N SER A 178 -24.21 0.24 11.89
CA SER A 178 -25.14 1.25 11.36
C SER A 178 -26.61 0.93 11.70
N ALA A 179 -26.97 -0.35 11.80
CA ALA A 179 -28.32 -0.78 12.19
C ALA A 179 -28.63 -0.62 13.69
N LYS A 180 -27.61 -0.37 14.53
CA LYS A 180 -27.74 -0.18 15.98
C LYS A 180 -27.72 1.29 16.41
N ALA A 181 -27.32 2.20 15.51
CA ALA A 181 -27.27 3.65 15.73
C ALA A 181 -28.60 4.32 15.37
#